data_AF-A0A1H3DLI7-F1
#
_entry.id   AF-A0A1H3DLI7-F1
#
_cell.length_a   1.000
_cell.length_b   1.000
_cell.length_c   1.000
_cell.angle_alpha   90.00
_cell.angle_beta   90.00
_cell.angle_gamma   90.00
#
_symmetry.space_group_name_H-M   'P 1'
#
loop_
_entity.id
_entity.type
_entity.pdbx_description
1 polymer ?
#
loop_
_entity_poly.entity_id
_entity_poly.type
_entity_poly.pdbx_seq_one_letter_code
_entity_poly.pdbx_strand_id
1 'polypeptide(L)' 'MQTTTPITDPASLGRAIRARRLALGLRQSEVAMQSGISLPTLGAIENGKDTARIGLVLQLCQDLGLRLTAGD' A
#
# COMPACT_ATOMS: atom_id res chain seq x y z
N MET A 1 9.33 -9.59 -15.79
CA MET A 1 7.94 -9.50 -16.31
C MET A 1 7.14 -8.67 -15.31
N GLN A 2 6.42 -7.64 -15.74
CA GLN A 2 5.55 -6.88 -14.84
C GLN A 2 4.27 -7.70 -14.65
N THR A 3 4.04 -8.24 -13.45
CA THR A 3 2.81 -8.95 -13.11
C THR A 3 1.78 -7.96 -12.58
N THR A 4 0.69 -7.77 -13.31
CA THR A 4 -0.45 -6.98 -12.85
C THR A 4 -1.33 -7.83 -11.95
N THR A 5 -1.57 -7.39 -10.72
CA THR A 5 -2.50 -8.05 -9.79
C THR A 5 -3.84 -7.30 -9.80
N PRO A 6 -4.98 -7.99 -10.02
CA PRO A 6 -6.27 -7.33 -9.92
C PRO A 6 -6.54 -6.88 -8.48
N ILE A 7 -7.02 -5.64 -8.35
CA ILE A 7 -7.43 -5.05 -7.07
C ILE A 7 -8.96 -4.93 -7.09
N THR A 8 -9.62 -5.71 -6.24
CA THR A 8 -11.10 -5.83 -6.21
C THR A 8 -11.73 -5.24 -4.95
N ASP A 9 -10.91 -5.03 -3.91
CA ASP A 9 -11.35 -4.56 -2.59
C ASP A 9 -10.17 -3.94 -1.81
N PRO A 10 -10.42 -3.21 -0.70
CA PRO A 10 -9.37 -2.62 0.13
C PRO A 10 -8.34 -3.63 0.66
N ALA A 11 -8.74 -4.87 0.97
CA ALA A 11 -7.83 -5.89 1.48
C ALA A 11 -6.88 -6.41 0.40
N SER A 12 -7.34 -6.53 -0.85
CA SER A 12 -6.50 -6.87 -2.00
C SER A 12 -5.44 -5.80 -2.25
N LEU A 13 -5.80 -4.52 -2.11
CA LEU A 13 -4.86 -3.40 -2.19
C LEU A 13 -3.87 -3.39 -1.02
N GLY A 14 -4.36 -3.57 0.20
CA GLY A 14 -3.53 -3.67 1.41
C GLY A 14 -2.49 -4.79 1.32
N ARG A 15 -2.88 -5.97 0.82
CA ARG A 15 -1.95 -7.09 0.57
C ARG A 15 -0.89 -6.74 -0.47
N ALA A 16 -1.25 -6.05 -1.55
CA ALA A 16 -0.28 -5.63 -2.58
C ALA A 16 0.75 -4.63 -2.00
N ILE A 17 0.29 -3.66 -1.21
CA ILE A 17 1.15 -2.70 -0.49
C ILE A 17 2.10 -3.43 0.47
N ARG A 18 1.56 -4.33 1.29
CA ARG A 18 2.35 -5.15 2.23
C ARG A 18 3.40 -5.99 1.52
N ALA A 19 3.01 -6.69 0.46
CA ALA A 19 3.90 -7.54 -0.32
C ALA A 19 5.05 -6.71 -0.92
N ARG A 20 4.75 -5.53 -1.46
CA ARG A 20 5.79 -4.63 -1.97
C ARG A 20 6.73 -4.16 -0.87
N ARG A 21 6.20 -3.72 0.28
CA ARG A 21 7.03 -3.30 1.41
C ARG A 21 7.99 -4.42 1.84
N LEU A 22 7.49 -5.65 1.96
CA LEU A 22 8.31 -6.81 2.33
C LEU A 22 9.36 -7.13 1.26
N ALA A 23 9.03 -7.02 -0.03
CA ALA A 23 9.98 -7.20 -1.12
C ALA A 23 11.11 -6.15 -1.13
N LEU A 24 10.87 -4.97 -0.54
CA LEU A 24 11.87 -3.93 -0.33
C LEU A 24 12.70 -4.12 0.97
N GLY A 25 12.37 -5.14 1.79
CA GLY A 25 13.04 -5.37 3.08
C GLY A 25 12.68 -4.36 4.18
N LEU A 26 11.63 -3.55 3.97
CA LEU A 26 11.26 -2.46 4.88
C LEU A 26 10.33 -2.93 6.00
N ARG A 27 10.55 -2.43 7.20
CA ARG A 27 9.62 -2.51 8.34
C ARG A 27 8.49 -1.50 8.15
N GLN A 28 7.36 -1.77 8.79
CA GLN A 28 6.24 -0.83 8.80
C GLN A 28 6.65 0.53 9.41
N SER A 29 7.51 0.56 10.43
CA SER A 29 7.98 1.80 11.05
C SER A 29 8.76 2.70 10.10
N GLU A 30 9.55 2.11 9.20
CA GLU A 30 10.35 2.86 8.22
C GLU A 30 9.45 3.54 7.18
N VAL A 31 8.49 2.79 6.62
CA VAL A 31 7.51 3.36 5.68
C VAL A 31 6.61 4.38 6.35
N ALA A 32 6.14 4.12 7.57
CA ALA A 32 5.30 5.05 8.31
C ALA A 32 6.00 6.39 8.53
N MET A 33 7.28 6.35 8.93
CA MET A 33 8.11 7.54 9.08
C MET A 33 8.31 8.28 7.74
N GLN A 34 8.70 7.55 6.68
CA GLN A 34 8.94 8.13 5.36
C GLN A 34 7.69 8.80 4.77
N SER A 35 6.53 8.16 4.91
CA SER A 35 5.26 8.65 4.39
C SER A 35 4.53 9.63 5.33
N GLY A 36 5.12 9.97 6.48
CA GLY A 36 4.54 10.91 7.44
C GLY A 36 3.24 10.43 8.09
N ILE A 37 3.09 9.12 8.31
CA ILE A 37 1.90 8.52 8.93
C ILE A 37 2.24 7.73 10.20
N SER A 38 1.23 7.46 11.02
CA SER A 38 1.43 6.62 12.19
C SER A 38 1.55 5.14 11.82
N LEU A 39 2.32 4.38 12.60
CA LEU A 39 2.47 2.93 12.43
C LEU A 39 1.11 2.18 12.41
N PRO A 40 0.13 2.49 13.29
CA PRO A 40 -1.20 1.88 13.22
C PRO A 40 -1.94 2.22 11.92
N THR A 41 -1.74 3.41 11.35
CA THR A 41 -2.36 3.79 10.06
C THR A 41 -1.82 2.90 8.94
N LEU A 42 -0.49 2.73 8.86
CA LEU A 42 0.10 1.83 7.87
C LEU A 42 -0.39 0.39 8.06
N GLY A 43 -0.41 -0.10 9.30
CA GLY A 43 -0.94 -1.43 9.62
C GLY A 43 -2.39 -1.62 9.21
N ALA A 44 -3.26 -0.63 9.46
CA ALA A 44 -4.65 -0.68 9.07
C ALA A 44 -4.83 -0.67 7.54
N ILE A 45 -4.01 0.10 6.81
CA ILE A 45 -4.02 0.11 5.34
C ILE A 45 -3.58 -1.25 4.78
N GLU A 46 -2.49 -1.82 5.29
CA GLU A 46 -2.03 -3.16 4.87
C GLU A 46 -3.04 -4.27 5.17
N ASN A 47 -3.85 -4.10 6.21
CA ASN A 47 -4.93 -5.02 6.57
C ASN A 47 -6.25 -4.73 5.83
N GLY A 48 -6.30 -3.71 4.96
CA GLY A 48 -7.47 -3.43 4.12
C GLY A 48 -8.57 -2.62 4.79
N LYS A 49 -8.23 -1.66 5.65
CA LYS A 49 -9.20 -0.71 6.22
C LYS A 49 -10.04 -0.05 5.10
N ASP A 50 -11.32 -0.36 5.11
CA ASP A 50 -12.36 0.18 4.21
C ASP A 50 -12.40 1.71 4.14
N THR A 51 -12.14 2.34 5.27
CA THR A 51 -12.18 3.79 5.52
C THR A 51 -10.81 4.45 5.33
N ALA A 52 -9.82 3.74 4.77
CA ALA A 52 -8.54 4.34 4.41
C ALA A 52 -8.74 5.43 3.35
N ARG A 53 -8.21 6.63 3.61
CA ARG A 53 -8.32 7.75 2.67
C ARG A 53 -7.57 7.42 1.39
N ILE A 54 -8.28 7.41 0.25
CA ILE A 54 -7.71 7.02 -1.05
C ILE A 54 -6.43 7.79 -1.40
N GLY A 55 -6.38 9.11 -1.14
CA GLY A 55 -5.19 9.93 -1.40
C GLY A 55 -3.95 9.44 -0.64
N LEU A 56 -4.12 8.99 0.62
CA LEU A 56 -3.02 8.43 1.41
C LEU A 56 -2.56 7.07 0.87
N VAL A 57 -3.51 6.22 0.45
CA VAL A 57 -3.18 4.91 -0.12
C VAL A 57 -2.42 5.07 -1.44
N LEU A 58 -2.83 6.02 -2.29
CA LEU A 58 -2.13 6.35 -3.54
C LEU A 58 -0.73 6.92 -3.28
N GLN A 59 -0.56 7.74 -2.24
CA GLN A 59 0.76 8.23 -1.82
C GLN A 59 1.67 7.06 -1.40
N LEU A 60 1.18 6.15 -0.55
CA LEU A 60 1.95 4.95 -0.15
C LEU A 60 2.34 4.07 -1.33
N CYS A 61 1.44 3.92 -2.32
CA CYS A 61 1.77 3.21 -3.54
C CYS A 61 2.97 3.86 -4.25
N GLN A 62 2.97 5.20 -4.40
CA GLN A 62 4.07 5.93 -5.02
C GLN A 62 5.37 5.80 -4.22
N ASP A 63 5.33 5.97 -2.89
CA ASP A 63 6.50 5.86 -2.01
C ASP A 63 7.17 4.48 -2.09
N LEU A 64 6.38 3.42 -2.33
CA LEU A 64 6.85 2.05 -2.48
C LEU A 64 7.14 1.65 -3.94
N GLY A 65 6.95 2.56 -4.90
CA GLY A 65 7.12 2.30 -6.32
C GLY A 65 6.08 1.33 -6.91
N LEU A 66 4.89 1.26 -6.31
CA LEU A 66 3.73 0.59 -6.89
C LEU A 66 3.05 1.50 -7.91
N ARG A 67 2.72 0.93 -9.06
CA ARG A 67 1.92 1.58 -10.09
C ARG A 67 0.51 1.01 -10.06
N LEU A 68 -0.47 1.89 -9.84
CA LEU A 68 -1.88 1.59 -10.04
C LEU A 68 -2.30 2.10 -11.43
N THR A 69 -3.04 1.28 -12.16
CA THR A 69 -3.57 1.60 -13.50
C THR A 69 -5.05 1.29 -13.52
N ALA A 70 -5.84 2.16 -14.14
CA ALA A 70 -7.21 1.85 -14.52
C ALA A 70 -7.20 1.20 -15.91
N GLY A 71 -7.99 0.15 -16.10
CA GLY A 71 -8.29 -0.46 -17.39
C GLY A 71 -9.79 -0.42 -17.65
N ASP A 72 -10.18 -0.67 -18.89
CA ASP A 72 -11.59 -0.76 -19.33
C ASP A 72 -12.26 -2.07 -18.92
#